data_AF-U7PN08-F1
#
_entry.id   AF-U7PN08-F1
#
_cell.length_a   1.000
_cell.length_b   1.000
_cell.length_c   1.000
_cell.angle_alpha   90.00
_cell.angle_beta   90.00
_cell.angle_gamma   90.00
#
_symmetry.space_group_name_H-M   'P 1'
#
loop_
_entity.id
_entity.type
_entity.pdbx_description
1 polymer ?
#
loop_
_entity_poly.entity_id
_entity_poly.type
_entity_poly.pdbx_seq_one_letter_code
_entity_poly.pdbx_strand_id
1 'polypeptide(L)'
;MVHKEPPSKISKRGFTNFLCNSPLRRETFTERSGRQKKLGSFHQCYRLDGRLVAIGVLDLLPDCVSAVYFLYHESIHNLSPGKLGALREIALALEGGYRWWYSGYYIHNCPKMRYKIDFAPQYVLDPELPSSWDLLDKEALAKFDKQPYVSFSHERVEEYKTKLLKQHPNGDSDNYGFGLFGLGKPLTFHGPAVEEHTPDGGDAVAGTREESGEPIAALDGEANNGDDDDSDSDAENSDSPNVPLFTSNMPGLPSMATVARYHLDDIPILTSLQPTMFPVHYLAVWDEGTVTDGTSFKNKVAELVAMMGSDLIPQLCLDFRRHPS
;
A
#
# COMPACT_ATOMS: atom_id res chain seq x y z
N MET A 1 -24.05 -3.29 -19.30
CA MET A 1 -24.14 -2.98 -17.85
C MET A 1 -23.41 -4.06 -17.04
N VAL A 2 -22.18 -3.82 -16.56
CA VAL A 2 -21.27 -4.88 -16.02
C VAL A 2 -21.63 -5.34 -14.60
N HIS A 3 -22.23 -4.46 -13.78
CA HIS A 3 -22.59 -4.77 -12.39
C HIS A 3 -24.07 -5.11 -12.19
N LYS A 4 -24.92 -4.95 -13.23
CA LYS A 4 -26.38 -5.15 -13.17
C LYS A 4 -27.00 -4.64 -11.86
N GLU A 5 -26.51 -3.48 -11.39
CA GLU A 5 -27.00 -2.91 -10.15
C GLU A 5 -28.45 -2.46 -10.32
N PRO A 6 -29.30 -2.67 -9.31
CA PRO A 6 -30.65 -2.18 -9.36
C PRO A 6 -30.63 -0.65 -9.47
N PRO A 7 -31.59 -0.03 -10.19
CA PRO A 7 -31.64 1.42 -10.34
C PRO A 7 -31.61 2.20 -9.03
N SER A 8 -32.10 1.59 -7.93
CA SER A 8 -32.07 2.16 -6.58
C SER A 8 -30.66 2.43 -6.04
N LYS A 9 -29.63 1.70 -6.50
CA LYS A 9 -28.23 1.95 -6.11
C LYS A 9 -27.55 3.04 -6.93
N ILE A 10 -28.11 3.41 -8.07
CA ILE A 10 -27.55 4.44 -8.96
C ILE A 10 -28.14 5.79 -8.56
N SER A 11 -27.49 6.47 -7.62
CA SER A 11 -27.88 7.81 -7.17
C SER A 11 -26.84 8.86 -7.52
N LYS A 12 -27.28 10.11 -7.72
CA LYS A 12 -26.38 11.26 -7.92
C LYS A 12 -25.45 11.45 -6.72
N ARG A 13 -25.96 11.24 -5.50
CA ARG A 13 -25.17 11.28 -4.25
C ARG A 13 -24.09 10.20 -4.24
N GLY A 14 -24.43 8.95 -4.60
CA GLY A 14 -23.48 7.85 -4.70
C GLY A 14 -22.38 8.14 -5.74
N PHE A 15 -22.75 8.68 -6.90
CA PHE A 15 -21.78 9.13 -7.91
C PHE A 15 -20.84 10.21 -7.37
N THR A 16 -21.36 11.22 -6.68
CA THR A 16 -20.54 12.29 -6.10
C THR A 16 -19.59 11.74 -5.04
N ASN A 17 -20.10 10.93 -4.11
CA ASN A 17 -19.29 10.40 -3.01
C ASN A 17 -18.22 9.44 -3.49
N PHE A 18 -18.53 8.57 -4.45
CA PHE A 18 -17.62 7.52 -4.90
C PHE A 18 -16.64 7.99 -5.98
N LEU A 19 -17.07 8.87 -6.88
CA LEU A 19 -16.29 9.21 -8.07
C LEU A 19 -15.84 10.67 -8.14
N CYS A 20 -16.41 11.59 -7.35
CA CYS A 20 -16.08 13.03 -7.45
C CYS A 20 -15.33 13.57 -6.23
N ASN A 21 -15.75 13.14 -5.03
CA ASN A 21 -15.12 13.57 -3.79
C ASN A 21 -13.81 12.79 -3.61
N SER A 22 -12.73 13.52 -3.37
CA SER A 22 -11.43 12.94 -3.07
C SER A 22 -10.73 13.75 -1.98
N PRO A 23 -10.05 13.09 -1.03
CA PRO A 23 -9.21 13.78 -0.06
C PRO A 23 -7.92 14.34 -0.68
N LEU A 24 -7.55 13.93 -1.89
CA LEU A 24 -6.32 14.35 -2.54
C LEU A 24 -6.44 15.80 -3.05
N ARG A 25 -5.57 16.66 -2.54
CA ARG A 25 -5.47 18.05 -3.00
C ARG A 25 -4.90 18.08 -4.41
N ARG A 26 -5.55 18.85 -5.29
CA ARG A 26 -5.01 19.09 -6.63
C ARG A 26 -3.94 20.16 -6.58
N GLU A 27 -2.74 19.81 -7.04
CA GLU A 27 -1.60 20.72 -7.09
C GLU A 27 -0.72 20.43 -8.30
N THR A 28 0.19 21.36 -8.59
CA THR A 28 1.24 21.17 -9.59
C THR A 28 2.57 21.09 -8.87
N PHE A 29 3.20 19.93 -8.91
CA PHE A 29 4.52 19.71 -8.36
C PHE A 29 5.58 20.00 -9.43
N THR A 30 6.60 20.79 -9.09
CA THR A 30 7.73 21.05 -9.99
C THR A 30 8.93 20.26 -9.50
N GLU A 31 9.41 19.34 -10.33
CA GLU A 31 10.61 18.56 -10.05
C GLU A 31 11.88 19.42 -10.12
N ARG A 32 12.99 18.91 -9.58
CA ARG A 32 14.32 19.54 -9.70
C ARG A 32 14.73 19.80 -11.15
N SER A 33 14.26 18.97 -12.09
CA SER A 33 14.46 19.12 -13.53
C SER A 33 13.68 20.29 -14.16
N GLY A 34 12.80 20.96 -13.39
CA GLY A 34 11.85 21.94 -13.89
C GLY A 34 10.58 21.34 -14.50
N ARG A 35 10.48 20.01 -14.62
CA ARG A 35 9.28 19.34 -15.12
C ARG A 35 8.12 19.51 -14.14
N GLN A 36 6.95 19.90 -14.68
CA GLN A 36 5.73 20.03 -13.89
C GLN A 36 4.87 18.76 -13.99
N LYS A 37 4.47 18.25 -12.82
CA LYS A 37 3.54 17.14 -12.64
C LYS A 37 2.26 17.62 -11.99
N LYS A 38 1.12 17.07 -12.39
CA LYS A 38 -0.17 17.33 -11.74
C LYS A 38 -0.40 16.27 -10.70
N LEU A 39 -0.79 16.65 -9.50
CA LEU A 39 -1.15 15.72 -8.44
C LEU A 39 -2.63 15.88 -8.09
N GLY A 40 -3.22 14.84 -7.51
CA GLY A 40 -4.62 14.79 -7.09
C GLY A 40 -5.51 13.94 -7.99
N SER A 41 -6.81 13.94 -7.72
CA SER A 41 -7.77 13.10 -8.45
C SER A 41 -8.36 13.79 -9.68
N PHE A 42 -8.46 13.08 -10.81
CA PHE A 42 -8.93 13.61 -12.08
C PHE A 42 -9.89 12.65 -12.79
N HIS A 43 -10.68 13.22 -13.71
CA HIS A 43 -11.51 12.47 -14.64
C HIS A 43 -10.96 12.57 -16.05
N GLN A 44 -10.59 11.44 -16.62
CA GLN A 44 -10.27 11.31 -18.03
C GLN A 44 -11.55 11.02 -18.83
N CYS A 45 -12.04 12.04 -19.53
CA CYS A 45 -13.30 11.97 -20.29
C CYS A 45 -13.06 11.54 -21.74
N TYR A 46 -13.63 10.41 -22.15
CA TYR A 46 -13.58 9.91 -23.53
C TYR A 46 -14.84 10.29 -24.28
N ARG A 47 -14.69 10.98 -25.42
CA ARG A 47 -15.81 11.48 -26.22
C ARG A 47 -15.75 10.97 -27.65
N LEU A 48 -16.89 10.53 -28.18
CA LEU A 48 -17.11 10.26 -29.61
C LEU A 48 -18.10 11.29 -30.13
N ASP A 49 -17.73 12.03 -31.18
CA ASP A 49 -18.57 13.09 -31.77
C ASP A 49 -19.12 14.07 -30.72
N GLY A 50 -18.27 14.46 -29.76
CA GLY A 50 -18.60 15.33 -28.63
C GLY A 50 -19.38 14.67 -27.48
N ARG A 51 -19.95 13.48 -27.69
CA ARG A 51 -20.71 12.75 -26.67
C ARG A 51 -19.78 12.01 -25.72
N LEU A 52 -19.98 12.16 -24.41
CA LEU A 52 -19.23 11.44 -23.39
C LEU A 52 -19.63 9.96 -23.40
N VAL A 53 -18.66 9.09 -23.64
CA VAL A 53 -18.90 7.64 -23.75
C VAL A 53 -18.13 6.82 -22.72
N ALA A 54 -17.07 7.36 -22.12
CA ALA A 54 -16.39 6.75 -20.97
C ALA A 54 -15.73 7.79 -20.08
N ILE A 55 -15.47 7.41 -18.84
CA ILE A 55 -14.75 8.19 -17.84
C ILE A 55 -13.78 7.23 -17.14
N GLY A 56 -12.48 7.55 -17.19
CA GLY A 56 -11.49 7.02 -16.26
C GLY A 56 -11.40 7.95 -15.05
N VAL A 57 -11.49 7.40 -13.85
CA VAL A 57 -11.22 8.09 -12.58
C VAL A 57 -9.84 7.66 -12.12
N LEU A 58 -8.95 8.63 -11.97
CA LEU A 58 -7.55 8.38 -11.67
C LEU A 58 -7.03 9.31 -10.59
N ASP A 59 -6.08 8.81 -9.81
CA ASP A 59 -5.28 9.61 -8.90
C ASP A 59 -3.87 9.77 -9.47
N LEU A 60 -3.43 11.02 -9.59
CA LEU A 60 -2.06 11.35 -9.92
C LEU A 60 -1.30 11.58 -8.61
N LEU A 61 -0.39 10.66 -8.32
CA LEU A 61 0.48 10.67 -7.14
C LEU A 61 1.92 10.95 -7.60
N PRO A 62 2.85 11.31 -6.69
CA PRO A 62 4.19 11.77 -7.08
C PRO A 62 4.92 10.88 -8.10
N ASP A 63 4.78 9.56 -7.95
CA ASP A 63 5.42 8.56 -8.80
C ASP A 63 4.45 7.69 -9.58
N CYS A 64 3.13 7.92 -9.48
CA CYS A 64 2.20 7.01 -10.15
C CYS A 64 0.88 7.60 -10.66
N VAL A 65 0.37 6.95 -11.70
CA VAL A 65 -1.02 7.05 -12.14
C VAL A 65 -1.78 5.87 -11.55
N SER A 66 -2.68 6.13 -10.61
CA SER A 66 -3.54 5.11 -10.00
C SER A 66 -4.89 5.06 -10.69
N ALA A 67 -5.25 3.90 -11.22
CA ALA A 67 -6.54 3.64 -11.85
C ALA A 67 -7.59 3.31 -10.78
N VAL A 68 -8.36 4.31 -10.36
CA VAL A 68 -9.37 4.18 -9.29
C VAL A 68 -10.61 3.46 -9.82
N TYR A 69 -11.17 3.94 -10.92
CA TYR A 69 -12.40 3.38 -11.48
C TYR A 69 -12.55 3.71 -12.97
N PHE A 70 -13.20 2.83 -13.74
CA PHE A 70 -13.46 3.07 -15.16
C PHE A 70 -14.91 2.73 -15.51
N LEU A 71 -15.67 3.73 -15.96
CA LEU A 71 -17.06 3.57 -16.37
C LEU A 71 -17.26 3.98 -17.83
N TYR A 72 -18.21 3.32 -18.50
CA TYR A 72 -18.48 3.57 -19.91
C TYR A 72 -19.94 3.28 -20.29
N HIS A 73 -20.38 3.92 -21.36
CA HIS A 73 -21.68 3.72 -21.96
C HIS A 73 -21.73 2.37 -22.68
N GLU A 74 -22.87 1.67 -22.61
CA GLU A 74 -23.02 0.32 -23.17
C GLU A 74 -22.78 0.24 -24.69
N SER A 75 -22.99 1.35 -25.40
CA SER A 75 -22.76 1.44 -26.85
C SER A 75 -21.33 1.15 -27.28
N ILE A 76 -20.35 1.29 -26.37
CA ILE A 76 -18.94 1.01 -26.68
C ILE A 76 -18.42 -0.27 -26.00
N HIS A 77 -19.27 -1.06 -25.36
CA HIS A 77 -18.85 -2.25 -24.61
C HIS A 77 -18.04 -3.24 -25.48
N ASN A 78 -18.47 -3.45 -26.72
CA ASN A 78 -17.81 -4.36 -27.66
C ASN A 78 -16.42 -3.89 -28.10
N LEU A 79 -16.04 -2.64 -27.82
CA LEU A 79 -14.73 -2.07 -28.14
C LEU A 79 -13.68 -2.29 -27.04
N SER A 80 -14.01 -3.04 -25.98
CA SER A 80 -13.13 -3.26 -24.82
C SER A 80 -12.58 -1.95 -24.21
N PRO A 81 -13.45 -0.98 -23.86
CA PRO A 81 -13.03 0.38 -23.52
C PRO A 81 -12.13 0.43 -22.28
N GLY A 82 -12.24 -0.54 -21.35
CA GLY A 82 -11.33 -0.65 -20.21
C GLY A 82 -9.87 -0.92 -20.60
N LYS A 83 -9.62 -1.71 -21.67
CA LYS A 83 -8.25 -1.91 -22.17
C LYS A 83 -7.69 -0.64 -22.80
N LEU A 84 -8.52 0.09 -23.54
CA LEU A 84 -8.15 1.41 -24.08
C LEU A 84 -7.85 2.42 -22.95
N GLY A 85 -8.67 2.41 -21.89
CA GLY A 85 -8.47 3.21 -20.68
C GLY A 85 -7.10 2.97 -20.08
N ALA A 86 -6.79 1.71 -19.76
CA ALA A 86 -5.50 1.30 -19.23
C ALA A 86 -4.33 1.72 -20.14
N LEU A 87 -4.41 1.49 -21.46
CA LEU A 87 -3.36 1.92 -22.40
C LEU A 87 -3.15 3.44 -22.37
N ARG A 88 -4.22 4.22 -22.24
CA ARG A 88 -4.11 5.68 -22.19
C ARG A 88 -3.59 6.18 -20.85
N GLU A 89 -3.92 5.52 -19.74
CA GLU A 89 -3.36 5.81 -18.42
C GLU A 89 -1.85 5.46 -18.35
N ILE A 90 -1.43 4.34 -18.95
CA ILE A 90 -0.01 3.99 -19.10
C ILE A 90 0.71 5.04 -19.96
N ALA A 91 0.11 5.45 -21.08
CA ALA A 91 0.67 6.52 -21.91
C ALA A 91 0.77 7.84 -21.13
N LEU A 92 -0.24 8.18 -20.32
CA LEU A 92 -0.20 9.33 -19.43
C LEU A 92 0.92 9.22 -18.39
N ALA A 93 1.15 8.03 -17.83
CA ALA A 93 2.23 7.78 -16.89
C ALA A 93 3.60 8.10 -17.54
N LEU A 94 3.83 7.56 -18.74
CA LEU A 94 5.04 7.80 -19.53
C LEU A 94 5.19 9.28 -19.92
N GLU A 95 4.16 9.89 -20.50
CA GLU A 95 4.15 11.29 -20.95
C GLU A 95 4.35 12.27 -19.78
N GLY A 96 3.73 12.00 -18.63
CA GLY A 96 3.78 12.83 -17.43
C GLY A 96 4.95 12.53 -16.49
N GLY A 97 5.75 11.50 -16.78
CA GLY A 97 6.87 11.13 -15.94
C GLY A 97 6.51 10.45 -14.62
N TYR A 98 5.33 9.86 -14.53
CA TYR A 98 4.95 9.00 -13.42
C TYR A 98 5.62 7.64 -13.65
N ARG A 99 6.39 7.19 -12.66
CA ARG A 99 7.20 5.98 -12.74
C ARG A 99 6.35 4.71 -12.94
N TRP A 100 5.13 4.72 -12.40
CA TRP A 100 4.30 3.53 -12.31
C TRP A 100 2.85 3.81 -12.72
N TRP A 101 2.20 2.79 -13.26
CA TRP A 101 0.75 2.74 -13.40
C TRP A 101 0.20 1.65 -12.48
N TYR A 102 -0.68 2.03 -11.56
CA TYR A 102 -1.29 1.14 -10.60
C TYR A 102 -2.69 0.78 -11.08
N SER A 103 -2.88 -0.47 -11.52
CA SER A 103 -4.18 -0.93 -12.00
C SER A 103 -5.20 -1.20 -10.87
N GLY A 104 -4.79 -1.04 -9.61
CA GLY A 104 -5.56 -1.45 -8.42
C GLY A 104 -5.49 -2.96 -8.15
N TYR A 105 -6.32 -3.45 -7.23
CA TYR A 105 -6.33 -4.86 -6.81
C TYR A 105 -6.48 -5.85 -7.97
N TYR A 106 -5.79 -6.99 -7.85
CA TYR A 106 -5.89 -8.10 -8.78
C TYR A 106 -6.32 -9.37 -8.04
N ILE A 107 -7.50 -9.88 -8.40
CA ILE A 107 -8.03 -11.16 -7.91
C ILE A 107 -7.95 -12.15 -9.06
N HIS A 108 -7.07 -13.14 -8.94
CA HIS A 108 -6.74 -14.07 -10.02
C HIS A 108 -7.95 -14.82 -10.58
N ASN A 109 -8.82 -15.31 -9.70
CA ASN A 109 -10.01 -16.08 -10.09
C ASN A 109 -11.20 -15.21 -10.51
N CYS A 110 -11.06 -13.88 -10.56
CA CYS A 110 -12.13 -12.98 -11.00
C CYS A 110 -12.06 -12.75 -12.52
N PRO A 111 -13.02 -13.25 -13.32
CA PRO A 111 -12.99 -13.07 -14.78
C PRO A 111 -12.96 -11.60 -15.20
N LYS A 112 -13.53 -10.70 -14.38
CA LYS A 112 -13.56 -9.26 -14.63
C LYS A 112 -12.20 -8.59 -14.49
N MET A 113 -11.27 -9.20 -13.74
CA MET A 113 -9.92 -8.67 -13.53
C MET A 113 -8.87 -9.32 -14.44
N ARG A 114 -9.24 -10.37 -15.19
CA ARG A 114 -8.31 -11.12 -16.04
C ARG A 114 -7.62 -10.25 -17.09
N TYR A 115 -8.26 -9.18 -17.57
CA TYR A 115 -7.63 -8.27 -18.54
C TYR A 115 -6.37 -7.57 -18.00
N LYS A 116 -6.21 -7.46 -16.67
CA LYS A 116 -5.09 -6.75 -16.06
C LYS A 116 -3.74 -7.44 -16.31
N ILE A 117 -3.72 -8.77 -16.49
CA ILE A 117 -2.47 -9.51 -16.73
C ILE A 117 -1.95 -9.40 -18.18
N ASP A 118 -2.74 -8.81 -19.09
CA ASP A 118 -2.33 -8.60 -20.48
C ASP A 118 -1.28 -7.48 -20.61
N PHE A 119 -1.10 -6.65 -19.56
CA PHE A 119 -0.11 -5.57 -19.54
C PHE A 119 1.19 -6.06 -18.91
N ALA A 120 2.31 -5.92 -19.60
CA ALA A 120 3.60 -6.39 -19.09
C ALA A 120 4.74 -5.41 -19.45
N PRO A 121 5.80 -5.33 -18.61
CA PRO A 121 5.96 -6.02 -17.32
C PRO A 121 5.04 -5.42 -16.23
N GLN A 122 4.68 -6.22 -15.23
CA GLN A 122 3.93 -5.76 -14.05
C GLN A 122 4.35 -6.52 -12.80
N TYR A 123 4.06 -5.93 -11.64
CA TYR A 123 4.41 -6.47 -10.33
C TYR A 123 3.17 -6.58 -9.45
N VAL A 124 3.18 -7.55 -8.54
CA VAL A 124 2.16 -7.76 -7.52
C VAL A 124 2.80 -7.55 -6.15
N LEU A 125 2.08 -6.86 -5.27
CA LEU A 125 2.50 -6.68 -3.89
C LEU A 125 2.20 -7.96 -3.10
N ASP A 126 3.17 -8.43 -2.32
CA ASP A 126 3.00 -9.56 -1.41
C ASP A 126 1.98 -9.20 -0.32
N PRO A 127 0.97 -10.06 -0.06
CA PRO A 127 -0.04 -9.77 0.96
C PRO A 127 0.48 -9.85 2.39
N GLU A 128 1.63 -10.48 2.64
CA GLU A 128 2.25 -10.62 3.96
C GLU A 128 3.41 -9.62 4.16
N LEU A 129 4.01 -9.10 3.07
CA LEU A 129 5.12 -8.13 3.15
C LEU A 129 4.85 -6.84 2.34
N PRO A 130 4.57 -5.69 2.99
CA PRO A 130 4.24 -4.41 2.33
C PRO A 130 5.30 -3.84 1.38
N SER A 131 6.55 -4.30 1.47
CA SER A 131 7.67 -3.85 0.64
C SER A 131 8.08 -4.87 -0.43
N SER A 132 7.45 -6.05 -0.46
CA SER A 132 7.80 -7.12 -1.38
C SER A 132 6.95 -7.04 -2.64
N TRP A 133 7.53 -6.50 -3.71
CA TRP A 133 6.92 -6.51 -5.03
C TRP A 133 7.55 -7.61 -5.89
N ASP A 134 6.72 -8.54 -6.34
CA ASP A 134 7.12 -9.70 -7.12
C ASP A 134 6.67 -9.57 -8.57
N LEU A 135 7.50 -10.00 -9.53
CA LEU A 135 7.17 -9.94 -10.95
C LEU A 135 5.98 -10.87 -11.24
N LEU A 136 4.92 -10.35 -11.85
CA LEU A 136 3.78 -11.16 -12.27
C LEU A 136 4.05 -11.82 -13.63
N ASP A 137 4.98 -12.76 -13.65
CA ASP A 137 5.32 -13.55 -14.82
C ASP A 137 4.51 -14.86 -14.90
N LYS A 138 4.91 -15.75 -15.82
CA LYS A 138 4.24 -17.05 -15.99
C LYS A 138 4.39 -17.96 -14.78
N GLU A 139 5.49 -17.86 -14.03
CA GLU A 139 5.71 -18.69 -12.84
C GLU A 139 4.82 -18.22 -11.70
N ALA A 140 4.73 -16.89 -11.49
CA ALA A 140 3.81 -16.29 -10.55
C ALA A 140 2.34 -16.65 -10.85
N LEU A 141 1.91 -16.53 -12.11
CA LEU A 141 0.55 -16.91 -12.52
C LEU A 141 0.28 -18.41 -12.30
N ALA A 142 1.27 -19.28 -12.56
CA ALA A 142 1.13 -20.71 -12.32
C ALA A 142 1.02 -21.07 -10.83
N LYS A 143 1.53 -20.22 -9.92
CA LYS A 143 1.28 -20.36 -8.47
C LYS A 143 -0.16 -19.96 -8.15
N PHE A 144 -0.64 -18.84 -8.70
CA PHE A 144 -2.02 -18.37 -8.49
C PHE A 144 -3.07 -19.34 -9.04
N ASP A 145 -2.78 -20.07 -10.13
CA ASP A 145 -3.68 -21.11 -10.67
C ASP A 145 -3.87 -22.30 -9.70
N LYS A 146 -2.90 -22.53 -8.79
CA LYS A 146 -2.87 -23.70 -7.90
C LYS A 146 -3.40 -23.40 -6.50
N GLN A 147 -3.25 -22.17 -6.02
CA GLN A 147 -3.54 -21.79 -4.64
C GLN A 147 -4.43 -20.56 -4.60
N PRO A 148 -5.48 -20.53 -3.74
CA PRO A 148 -6.36 -19.38 -3.62
C PRO A 148 -5.69 -18.16 -2.97
N TYR A 149 -4.62 -18.39 -2.22
CA TYR A 149 -3.83 -17.39 -1.52
C TYR A 149 -2.35 -17.72 -1.71
N VAL A 150 -1.54 -16.73 -2.07
CA VAL A 150 -0.10 -16.90 -2.31
C VAL A 150 0.64 -15.71 -1.71
N SER A 151 1.58 -16.02 -0.82
CA SER A 151 2.65 -15.10 -0.41
C SER A 151 3.97 -15.59 -1.00
N PHE A 152 4.57 -14.81 -1.89
CA PHE A 152 5.86 -15.17 -2.49
C PHE A 152 6.99 -15.11 -1.46
N SER A 153 6.85 -14.25 -0.46
CA SER A 153 7.80 -14.14 0.64
C SER A 153 7.83 -15.41 1.50
N HIS A 154 6.66 -15.93 1.86
CA HIS A 154 6.51 -17.20 2.55
C HIS A 154 7.10 -18.35 1.71
N GLU A 155 6.77 -18.39 0.42
CA GLU A 155 7.28 -19.41 -0.51
C GLU A 155 8.81 -19.41 -0.59
N ARG A 156 9.46 -18.24 -0.62
CA ARG A 156 10.93 -18.12 -0.57
C ARG A 156 11.52 -18.70 0.72
N VAL A 157 10.87 -18.48 1.86
CA VAL A 157 11.30 -19.00 3.16
C VAL A 157 11.22 -20.52 3.17
N GLU A 158 10.11 -21.11 2.70
CA GLU A 158 9.93 -22.57 2.66
C GLU A 158 10.87 -23.25 1.66
N GLU A 159 11.11 -22.63 0.52
CA GLU A 159 12.13 -23.10 -0.45
C GLU A 159 13.54 -23.10 0.17
N TYR A 160 13.89 -22.07 0.95
CA TYR A 160 15.18 -21.97 1.63
C TYR A 160 15.33 -23.03 2.73
N LYS A 161 14.31 -23.18 3.60
CA LYS A 161 14.28 -24.25 4.62
C LYS A 161 14.47 -25.62 3.96
N THR A 162 13.74 -25.89 2.89
CA THR A 162 13.85 -27.16 2.15
C THR A 162 15.26 -27.39 1.58
N LYS A 163 15.91 -26.35 1.04
CA LYS A 163 17.31 -26.44 0.55
C LYS A 163 18.28 -26.72 1.70
N LEU A 164 18.07 -26.10 2.85
CA LEU A 164 18.93 -26.23 4.02
C LEU A 164 18.82 -27.61 4.68
N LEU A 165 17.60 -28.15 4.83
CA LEU A 165 17.39 -29.53 5.31
C LEU A 165 18.06 -30.57 4.40
N LYS A 166 18.10 -30.33 3.08
CA LYS A 166 18.80 -31.23 2.14
C LYS A 166 20.33 -31.17 2.29
N GLN A 167 20.88 -30.01 2.65
CA GLN A 167 22.32 -29.84 2.86
C GLN A 167 22.77 -30.33 4.25
N HIS A 168 21.91 -30.18 5.26
CA HIS A 168 22.17 -30.54 6.65
C HIS A 168 21.05 -31.43 7.21
N PRO A 169 20.96 -32.71 6.79
CA PRO A 169 19.86 -33.60 7.16
C PRO A 169 19.77 -33.90 8.67
N ASN A 170 20.85 -33.67 9.43
CA ASN A 170 20.93 -33.90 10.88
C ASN A 170 20.85 -32.61 11.72
N GLY A 171 20.54 -31.45 11.11
CA GLY A 171 20.37 -30.20 11.87
C GLY A 171 18.94 -30.03 12.38
N ASP A 172 18.77 -29.52 13.60
CA ASP A 172 17.47 -29.26 14.21
C ASP A 172 16.63 -28.32 13.33
N SER A 173 15.50 -28.82 12.81
CA SER A 173 14.57 -28.08 11.95
C SER A 173 14.10 -26.77 12.57
N ASP A 174 14.00 -26.75 13.89
CA ASP A 174 13.36 -25.68 14.66
C ASP A 174 14.26 -24.45 14.80
N ASN A 175 15.58 -24.61 14.60
CA ASN A 175 16.55 -23.52 14.79
C ASN A 175 16.84 -22.71 13.50
N TYR A 176 16.39 -23.21 12.34
CA TYR A 176 16.63 -22.53 11.06
C TYR A 176 15.76 -21.28 10.85
N GLY A 177 14.71 -21.07 11.67
CA GLY A 177 13.90 -19.86 11.64
C GLY A 177 14.55 -18.63 12.28
N PHE A 178 15.48 -18.83 13.22
CA PHE A 178 16.08 -17.73 14.00
C PHE A 178 17.35 -17.13 13.36
N GLY A 179 18.07 -17.90 12.54
CA GLY A 179 19.33 -17.46 11.92
C GLY A 179 19.18 -16.49 10.74
N LEU A 180 17.95 -16.24 10.26
CA LEU A 180 17.69 -15.46 9.04
C LEU A 180 18.01 -13.96 9.18
N PHE A 181 18.08 -13.44 10.41
CA PHE A 181 18.23 -11.99 10.65
C PHE A 181 19.63 -11.56 11.09
N GLY A 182 20.58 -12.50 11.12
CA GLY A 182 22.00 -12.21 11.32
C GLY A 182 22.66 -11.72 10.03
N LEU A 183 22.86 -10.41 9.90
CA LEU A 183 23.83 -9.77 8.98
C LEU A 183 23.62 -9.97 7.45
N GLY A 184 22.46 -10.42 6.99
CA GLY A 184 22.11 -10.32 5.56
C GLY A 184 21.69 -8.90 5.21
N LYS A 185 22.35 -8.27 4.22
CA LYS A 185 21.97 -6.93 3.71
C LYS A 185 20.46 -6.85 3.46
N PRO A 186 19.78 -5.73 3.80
CA PRO A 186 18.36 -5.56 3.51
C PRO A 186 18.10 -5.83 2.02
N LEU A 187 17.07 -6.63 1.74
CA LEU A 187 16.56 -6.89 0.40
C LEU A 187 16.08 -5.56 -0.22
N THR A 188 16.99 -4.84 -0.85
CA THR A 188 16.67 -3.63 -1.61
C THR A 188 16.09 -4.03 -2.95
N PHE A 189 14.85 -3.62 -3.21
CA PHE A 189 14.20 -3.73 -4.51
C PHE A 189 15.04 -3.05 -5.60
N HIS A 190 15.61 -3.83 -6.53
CA HIS A 190 16.13 -3.35 -7.80
C HIS A 190 15.07 -3.59 -8.88
N GLY A 191 14.04 -2.74 -8.94
CA GLY A 191 13.35 -2.53 -10.23
C GLY A 191 14.39 -2.12 -11.28
N PRO A 192 14.19 -2.42 -12.58
CA PRO A 192 15.18 -2.11 -13.60
C PRO A 192 15.55 -0.61 -13.53
N ALA A 193 16.85 -0.34 -13.50
CA ALA A 193 17.38 1.01 -13.55
C ALA A 193 16.93 1.64 -14.87
N VAL A 194 16.01 2.58 -14.80
CA VAL A 194 15.76 3.51 -15.91
C VAL A 194 16.86 4.56 -15.79
N GLU A 195 17.70 4.69 -16.82
CA GLU A 195 18.75 5.72 -16.88
C GLU A 195 18.10 7.10 -16.72
N GLU A 196 18.27 7.72 -15.54
CA GLU A 196 17.94 9.13 -15.35
C GLU A 196 18.96 9.97 -16.14
N HIS A 197 18.46 10.71 -17.13
CA HIS A 197 19.25 11.69 -17.86
C HIS A 197 19.54 12.87 -16.92
N THR A 198 20.74 12.92 -16.35
CA THR A 198 21.18 14.01 -15.46
C THR A 198 21.50 15.27 -16.27
N PRO A 199 20.85 16.43 -16.02
CA PRO A 199 21.35 17.72 -16.46
C PRO A 199 22.39 18.25 -15.47
N ASP A 200 23.39 18.91 -16.04
CA ASP A 200 24.57 19.49 -15.41
C ASP A 200 24.25 20.63 -14.41
N GLY A 201 25.15 20.76 -13.44
CA GLY A 201 25.32 21.73 -12.36
C GLY A 201 24.38 22.94 -12.23
N GLY A 202 23.86 23.12 -11.02
CA GLY A 202 23.33 24.40 -10.55
C GLY A 202 22.85 24.37 -9.10
N ASP A 203 23.62 25.02 -8.22
CA ASP A 203 23.29 25.28 -6.82
C ASP A 203 22.05 26.17 -6.68
N ALA A 204 21.04 25.77 -5.89
CA ALA A 204 20.17 26.71 -5.15
C ALA A 204 19.18 26.03 -4.18
N VAL A 205 19.37 26.38 -2.89
CA VAL A 205 18.43 26.79 -1.84
C VAL A 205 17.16 25.96 -1.53
N ALA A 206 17.14 25.49 -0.28
CA ALA A 206 16.08 24.75 0.41
C ALA A 206 14.77 25.54 0.57
N GLY A 207 13.66 24.92 0.18
CA GLY A 207 12.30 25.33 0.52
C GLY A 207 11.72 24.37 1.56
N THR A 208 11.40 24.91 2.74
CA THR A 208 10.79 24.21 3.88
C THR A 208 9.39 23.71 3.57
N ARG A 209 9.13 22.43 3.87
CA ARG A 209 7.84 21.73 3.78
C ARG A 209 7.37 21.36 5.18
N GLU A 210 6.16 21.76 5.53
CA GLU A 210 5.45 21.30 6.74
C GLU A 210 4.73 19.98 6.40
N GLU A 211 5.11 18.88 7.04
CA GLU A 211 4.41 17.60 6.95
C GLU A 211 3.47 17.44 8.15
N SER A 212 2.17 17.52 7.87
CA SER A 212 1.14 16.83 8.63
C SER A 212 0.36 15.99 7.63
N GLY A 213 0.45 14.67 7.76
CA GLY A 213 -0.15 13.72 6.83
C GLY A 213 -0.31 12.37 7.49
N GLU A 214 -1.47 12.16 8.10
CA GLU A 214 -1.88 10.89 8.67
C GLU A 214 -2.25 9.88 7.55
N PRO A 215 -2.05 8.57 7.78
CA PRO A 215 -2.23 7.54 6.77
C PRO A 215 -3.70 7.25 6.46
N ILE A 216 -4.02 7.14 5.17
CA ILE A 216 -5.35 6.83 4.63
C ILE A 216 -5.54 5.31 4.60
N ALA A 217 -6.51 4.81 5.39
CA ALA A 217 -7.00 3.45 5.27
C ALA A 217 -7.79 3.27 3.96
N ALA A 218 -7.35 2.33 3.12
CA ALA A 218 -8.09 1.90 1.93
C ALA A 218 -9.34 1.13 2.37
N LEU A 219 -10.51 1.54 1.84
CA LEU A 219 -11.80 0.95 2.16
C LEU A 219 -12.08 -0.26 1.27
N ASP A 220 -12.24 -1.42 1.90
CA ASP A 220 -12.73 -2.64 1.27
C ASP A 220 -14.19 -2.46 0.81
N GLY A 221 -14.42 -2.79 -0.45
CA GLY A 221 -15.76 -2.93 -1.01
C GLY A 221 -16.35 -4.28 -0.67
N GLU A 222 -16.82 -4.47 0.57
CA GLU A 222 -17.76 -5.54 0.90
C GLU A 222 -19.11 -4.99 1.35
N ALA A 223 -20.15 -5.73 0.96
CA ALA A 223 -21.56 -5.35 1.04
C ALA A 223 -22.03 -5.30 2.49
N ASN A 224 -22.26 -4.09 3.01
CA ASN A 224 -22.94 -3.94 4.30
C ASN A 224 -24.47 -4.03 4.12
N ASN A 225 -25.07 -4.93 4.90
CA ASN A 225 -26.50 -5.01 5.15
C ASN A 225 -26.94 -3.83 6.05
N GLY A 226 -28.25 -3.55 6.06
CA GLY A 226 -28.93 -2.42 6.73
C GLY A 226 -28.54 -2.16 8.20
N ASP A 227 -28.92 -1.03 8.79
CA ASP A 227 -30.20 -0.33 8.64
C ASP A 227 -30.04 1.20 8.58
N ASP A 228 -31.04 1.82 7.93
CA ASP A 228 -31.33 3.24 7.98
C ASP A 228 -31.80 3.62 9.39
N ASP A 229 -31.18 4.64 9.99
CA ASP A 229 -31.91 5.55 10.89
C ASP A 229 -31.29 6.95 10.81
N ASP A 230 -32.12 7.88 10.33
CA ASP A 230 -31.87 9.30 10.25
C ASP A 230 -31.95 9.94 11.65
N SER A 231 -30.92 10.67 12.06
CA SER A 231 -31.08 11.84 12.92
C SER A 231 -29.87 12.79 12.83
N ASP A 232 -30.15 14.02 12.44
CA ASP A 232 -29.26 15.18 12.44
C ASP A 232 -28.72 15.53 13.83
N SER A 233 -27.43 15.91 13.90
CA SER A 233 -26.98 17.08 14.66
C SER A 233 -25.55 17.47 14.28
N ASP A 234 -25.38 18.72 13.85
CA ASP A 234 -24.09 19.40 13.66
C ASP A 234 -23.29 19.48 14.96
N ALA A 235 -22.01 19.13 14.93
CA ALA A 235 -21.01 19.61 15.88
C ALA A 235 -19.60 19.52 15.26
N GLU A 236 -19.00 20.69 15.04
CA GLU A 236 -17.57 20.85 14.84
C GLU A 236 -16.80 20.53 16.13
N ASN A 237 -15.74 19.71 16.07
CA ASN A 237 -14.42 20.10 16.57
C ASN A 237 -13.32 19.07 16.22
N SER A 238 -12.10 19.61 16.08
CA SER A 238 -10.81 18.93 16.01
C SER A 238 -10.48 18.09 17.24
N ASP A 239 -9.50 17.20 17.09
CA ASP A 239 -8.96 16.23 18.05
C ASP A 239 -9.80 14.96 18.21
N SER A 240 -9.80 14.10 17.19
CA SER A 240 -10.03 12.67 17.42
C SER A 240 -9.01 12.21 18.48
N PRO A 241 -9.44 11.74 19.66
CA PRO A 241 -8.50 11.22 20.64
C PRO A 241 -7.72 10.07 19.99
N ASN A 242 -6.44 9.94 20.32
CA ASN A 242 -5.60 8.79 19.94
C ASN A 242 -6.19 7.52 20.58
N VAL A 243 -7.21 6.97 19.95
CA VAL A 243 -7.88 5.74 20.37
C VAL A 243 -6.92 4.58 20.07
N PRO A 244 -6.52 3.77 21.07
CA PRO A 244 -5.59 2.66 20.87
C PRO A 244 -6.11 1.69 19.80
N LEU A 245 -5.25 1.25 18.89
CA LEU A 245 -5.61 0.42 17.74
C LEU A 245 -6.42 -0.81 18.16
N PHE A 246 -6.05 -1.47 19.25
CA PHE A 246 -6.75 -2.67 19.74
C PHE A 246 -8.18 -2.44 20.21
N THR A 247 -8.59 -1.17 20.37
CA THR A 247 -9.99 -0.81 20.63
C THR A 247 -10.78 -0.53 19.35
N SER A 248 -10.09 -0.31 18.22
CA SER A 248 -10.71 -0.41 16.91
C SER A 248 -10.89 -1.89 16.61
N ASN A 249 -12.13 -2.35 16.38
CA ASN A 249 -12.43 -3.73 15.98
C ASN A 249 -11.93 -4.02 14.54
N MET A 250 -10.70 -3.61 14.21
CA MET A 250 -10.09 -3.76 12.90
C MET A 250 -9.92 -5.25 12.58
N PRO A 251 -10.55 -5.76 11.51
CA PRO A 251 -10.40 -7.15 11.10
C PRO A 251 -8.94 -7.48 10.78
N GLY A 252 -8.49 -8.69 11.12
CA GLY A 252 -7.16 -9.20 10.80
C GLY A 252 -6.09 -8.98 11.87
N LEU A 253 -6.33 -8.13 12.87
CA LEU A 253 -5.36 -7.93 13.96
C LEU A 253 -5.22 -9.18 14.84
N PRO A 254 -4.00 -9.55 15.27
CA PRO A 254 -3.80 -10.61 16.25
C PRO A 254 -4.45 -10.24 17.59
N SER A 255 -4.94 -11.25 18.31
CA SER A 255 -5.50 -11.03 19.65
C SER A 255 -4.46 -10.45 20.61
N MET A 256 -4.90 -9.69 21.60
CA MET A 256 -3.99 -9.13 22.62
C MET A 256 -3.14 -10.22 23.32
N ALA A 257 -3.72 -11.40 23.54
CA ALA A 257 -3.02 -12.54 24.13
C ALA A 257 -1.94 -13.12 23.20
N THR A 258 -2.10 -12.97 21.89
CA THR A 258 -1.09 -13.32 20.89
C THR A 258 0.04 -12.29 20.91
N VAL A 259 -0.29 -11.00 20.87
CA VAL A 259 0.69 -9.91 20.84
C VAL A 259 1.54 -9.88 22.10
N ALA A 260 0.96 -10.16 23.26
CA ALA A 260 1.68 -10.27 24.53
C ALA A 260 2.75 -11.37 24.57
N ARG A 261 2.77 -12.30 23.59
CA ARG A 261 3.80 -13.34 23.45
C ARG A 261 4.93 -12.95 22.50
N TYR A 262 4.80 -11.81 21.81
CA TYR A 262 5.84 -11.34 20.90
C TYR A 262 7.04 -10.83 21.69
N HIS A 263 8.24 -11.14 21.20
CA HIS A 263 9.49 -10.64 21.76
C HIS A 263 9.81 -9.27 21.15
N LEU A 264 9.40 -8.21 21.85
CA LEU A 264 9.51 -6.82 21.36
C LEU A 264 10.78 -6.11 21.86
N ASP A 265 11.43 -6.63 22.90
CA ASP A 265 12.50 -5.94 23.63
C ASP A 265 13.73 -5.62 22.77
N ASP A 266 14.01 -6.48 21.79
CA ASP A 266 15.19 -6.40 20.93
C ASP A 266 14.96 -5.59 19.64
N ILE A 267 13.78 -5.00 19.44
CA ILE A 267 13.51 -4.17 18.26
C ILE A 267 14.52 -3.00 18.25
N PRO A 268 15.31 -2.81 17.17
CA PRO A 268 16.23 -1.69 17.08
C PRO A 268 15.52 -0.34 17.00
N ILE A 269 16.07 0.66 17.70
CA ILE A 269 15.68 2.06 17.62
C ILE A 269 16.88 2.95 17.27
N LEU A 270 16.63 3.96 16.42
CA LEU A 270 17.53 5.07 16.10
C LEU A 270 16.94 6.36 16.66
N THR A 271 17.76 7.19 17.29
CA THR A 271 17.34 8.51 17.79
C THR A 271 18.36 9.55 17.38
N SER A 272 17.98 10.83 17.32
CA SER A 272 18.96 11.91 17.11
C SER A 272 20.00 12.05 18.23
N LEU A 273 19.80 11.38 19.37
CA LEU A 273 20.68 11.47 20.54
C LEU A 273 21.84 10.49 20.49
N GLN A 274 21.75 9.43 19.69
CA GLN A 274 22.78 8.40 19.57
C GLN A 274 23.08 8.08 18.11
N PRO A 275 24.37 7.92 17.71
CA PRO A 275 24.74 7.69 16.32
C PRO A 275 24.47 6.25 15.85
N THR A 276 24.27 5.31 16.77
CA THR A 276 24.11 3.88 16.48
C THR A 276 22.74 3.38 16.91
N MET A 277 22.27 2.33 16.24
CA MET A 277 21.06 1.59 16.62
C MET A 277 21.28 0.91 17.97
N PHE A 278 20.25 0.88 18.81
CA PHE A 278 20.25 0.12 20.06
C PHE A 278 18.85 -0.50 20.29
N PRO A 279 18.73 -1.60 21.04
CA PRO A 279 17.43 -2.19 21.38
C PRO A 279 16.49 -1.23 22.15
N VAL A 280 15.20 -1.27 21.85
CA VAL A 280 14.17 -0.45 22.53
C VAL A 280 14.15 -0.65 24.05
N HIS A 281 14.54 -1.83 24.55
CA HIS A 281 14.57 -2.09 26.00
C HIS A 281 15.58 -1.23 26.78
N TYR A 282 16.50 -0.53 26.10
CA TYR A 282 17.39 0.44 26.75
C TYR A 282 16.75 1.81 26.95
N LEU A 283 15.58 2.08 26.37
CA LEU A 283 14.84 3.31 26.63
C LEU A 283 14.27 3.27 28.05
N ALA A 284 14.45 4.35 28.81
CA ALA A 284 13.90 4.47 30.16
C ALA A 284 12.37 4.29 30.19
N VAL A 285 11.68 4.75 29.13
CA VAL A 285 10.22 4.66 29.00
C VAL A 285 9.72 3.26 28.63
N TRP A 286 10.60 2.32 28.26
CA TRP A 286 10.19 0.99 27.79
C TRP A 286 9.44 0.19 28.87
N ASP A 287 9.90 0.28 30.12
CA ASP A 287 9.32 -0.46 31.24
C ASP A 287 8.29 0.33 32.05
N GLU A 288 7.96 1.56 31.63
CA GLU A 288 6.92 2.37 32.26
C GLU A 288 5.50 1.82 32.03
N GLY A 289 5.36 0.83 31.14
CA GLY A 289 4.08 0.25 30.79
C GLY A 289 4.16 -1.16 30.20
N THR A 290 3.00 -1.67 29.77
CA THR A 290 2.82 -3.01 29.22
C THR A 290 2.22 -2.94 27.82
N VAL A 291 2.25 -4.06 27.11
CA VAL A 291 1.60 -4.21 25.80
C VAL A 291 0.09 -3.89 25.84
N THR A 292 -0.55 -3.98 27.00
CA THR A 292 -2.01 -3.89 27.14
C THR A 292 -2.52 -2.59 27.75
N ASP A 293 -1.65 -1.65 28.11
CA ASP A 293 -2.07 -0.43 28.84
C ASP A 293 -2.72 0.65 27.96
N GLY A 294 -2.61 0.53 26.63
CA GLY A 294 -3.19 1.45 25.65
C GLY A 294 -2.43 2.76 25.41
N THR A 295 -1.44 3.09 26.25
CA THR A 295 -0.82 4.44 26.25
C THR A 295 0.69 4.46 26.27
N SER A 296 1.35 3.41 26.78
CA SER A 296 2.80 3.40 26.89
C SER A 296 3.49 3.27 25.54
N PHE A 297 4.77 3.64 25.49
CA PHE A 297 5.60 3.41 24.32
C PHE A 297 5.63 1.92 23.92
N LYS A 298 5.70 1.01 24.91
CA LYS A 298 5.64 -0.44 24.69
C LYS A 298 4.32 -0.87 24.04
N ASN A 299 3.19 -0.33 24.50
CA ASN A 299 1.89 -0.55 23.85
C ASN A 299 1.89 -0.03 22.40
N LYS A 300 2.44 1.16 22.12
CA LYS A 300 2.49 1.70 20.75
C LYS A 300 3.36 0.88 19.81
N VAL A 301 4.49 0.36 20.27
CA VAL A 301 5.30 -0.57 19.50
C VAL A 301 4.54 -1.88 19.26
N ALA A 302 3.79 -2.37 20.24
CA ALA A 302 2.98 -3.57 20.07
C ALA A 302 1.80 -3.37 19.09
N GLU A 303 1.17 -2.19 19.06
CA GLU A 303 0.15 -1.83 18.07
C GLU A 303 0.75 -1.80 16.66
N LEU A 304 1.93 -1.18 16.49
CA LEU A 304 2.64 -1.18 15.22
C LEU A 304 2.94 -2.61 14.74
N VAL A 305 3.48 -3.45 15.61
CA VAL A 305 3.78 -4.86 15.30
C VAL A 305 2.52 -5.66 15.01
N ALA A 306 1.41 -5.38 15.70
CA ALA A 306 0.14 -6.06 15.43
C ALA A 306 -0.43 -5.70 14.05
N MET A 307 -0.25 -4.46 13.57
CA MET A 307 -0.61 -4.07 12.20
C MET A 307 0.31 -4.67 11.16
N MET A 308 1.62 -4.70 11.46
CA MET A 308 2.65 -5.13 10.52
C MET A 308 2.73 -6.65 10.38
N GLY A 309 2.44 -7.38 11.46
CA GLY A 309 2.69 -8.82 11.56
C GLY A 309 3.96 -9.13 12.36
N SER A 310 3.93 -10.20 13.16
CA SER A 310 5.06 -10.58 14.02
C SER A 310 6.29 -11.09 13.27
N ASP A 311 6.09 -11.58 12.05
CA ASP A 311 7.13 -12.02 11.12
C ASP A 311 8.02 -10.85 10.64
N LEU A 312 7.54 -9.61 10.74
CA LEU A 312 8.30 -8.40 10.44
C LEU A 312 9.14 -7.84 11.60
N ILE A 313 8.93 -8.31 12.85
CA ILE A 313 9.69 -7.85 14.03
C ILE A 313 11.21 -7.80 13.75
N PRO A 314 11.82 -8.83 13.13
CA PRO A 314 13.27 -8.84 12.96
C PRO A 314 13.79 -7.92 11.84
N GLN A 315 12.89 -7.39 10.99
CA GLN A 315 13.20 -6.41 9.94
C GLN A 315 12.85 -4.99 10.37
N LEU A 316 12.17 -4.84 11.51
CA LEU A 316 11.72 -3.56 12.01
C LEU A 316 12.90 -2.76 12.58
N CYS A 317 12.94 -1.47 12.27
CA CYS A 317 13.78 -0.51 12.96
C CYS A 317 12.95 0.76 13.17
N LEU A 318 12.89 1.25 14.40
CA LEU A 318 12.18 2.49 14.72
C LEU A 318 13.14 3.68 14.57
N ASP A 319 12.98 4.50 13.53
CA ASP A 319 13.84 5.67 13.32
C ASP A 319 13.16 6.96 13.78
N PHE A 320 13.61 7.49 14.91
CA PHE A 320 13.19 8.76 15.50
C PHE A 320 14.20 9.89 15.26
N ARG A 321 15.12 9.74 14.30
CA ARG A 321 16.01 10.84 13.93
C ARG A 321 15.20 11.94 13.26
N ARG A 322 15.51 13.18 13.62
CA ARG A 322 15.08 14.34 12.83
C ARG A 322 15.84 14.30 11.51
N HIS A 323 15.15 14.00 10.42
CA HIS A 323 15.72 14.19 9.08
C HIS A 323 15.88 15.69 8.83
N PRO A 324 17.02 16.14 8.25
CA PRO A 324 17.16 17.53 7.85
C PRO A 324 16.09 17.85 6.78
N SER A 325 15.22 18.78 7.13
CA SER A 325 14.16 19.36 6.28
C SER A 325 14.71 20.07 5.05
#